data_AF-A0A3D4UIC9-F1
#
_entry.id   AF-A0A3D4UIC9-F1
#
_cell.length_a   1.000
_cell.length_b   1.000
_cell.length_c   1.000
_cell.angle_alpha   90.00
_cell.angle_beta   90.00
_cell.angle_gamma   90.00
#
_symmetry.space_group_name_H-M   'P 1'
#
loop_
_entity.id
_entity.type
_entity.pdbx_description
1 polymer ?
#
loop_
_entity_poly.entity_id
_entity_poly.type
_entity_poly.pdbx_seq_one_letter_code
_entity_poly.pdbx_strand_id
1 'polypeptide(L)'
;TPSIYDAFIRLLDRRGFEIPDEVINRDITVPHQSNPGVLEAFRIIYTHPKEHWDLYEMAEKLVDIEEQFAHWRFRHMKVVERVIGYKTGTGGSSGVGFLRKMIDHRFFPELWEVRTHL
;
A
#
# COMPACT_ATOMS: atom_id res chain seq x y z
N THR A 1 -14.98 -6.41 4.68
CA THR A 1 -14.50 -5.83 5.95
C THR A 1 -13.41 -4.83 5.63
N PRO A 2 -13.19 -3.77 6.44
CA PRO A 2 -12.11 -2.82 6.20
C PRO A 2 -10.75 -3.53 6.15
N SER A 3 -9.88 -3.08 5.26
CA SER A 3 -8.48 -3.52 5.23
C SER A 3 -7.71 -3.00 6.45
N ILE A 4 -6.48 -3.49 6.65
CA ILE A 4 -5.59 -2.94 7.69
C ILE A 4 -5.31 -1.45 7.46
N TYR A 5 -5.24 -1.02 6.19
CA TYR A 5 -5.00 0.37 5.85
C TYR A 5 -6.23 1.24 6.13
N ASP A 6 -7.43 0.76 5.81
CA ASP A 6 -8.68 1.46 6.18
C ASP A 6 -8.80 1.63 7.70
N ALA A 7 -8.42 0.59 8.46
CA ALA A 7 -8.41 0.67 9.91
C ALA A 7 -7.39 1.69 10.44
N PHE A 8 -6.23 1.80 9.79
CA PHE A 8 -5.21 2.78 10.14
C PHE A 8 -5.63 4.21 9.78
N ILE A 9 -6.18 4.45 8.59
CA ILE A 9 -6.72 5.75 8.20
C ILE A 9 -7.84 6.20 9.16
N ARG A 10 -8.75 5.29 9.52
CA ARG A 10 -9.78 5.58 10.53
C ARG A 10 -9.20 5.85 11.92
N LEU A 11 -8.03 5.31 12.25
CA LEU A 11 -7.32 5.66 13.48
C LEU A 11 -6.78 7.10 13.41
N LEU A 12 -6.25 7.52 12.27
CA LEU A 12 -5.79 8.91 12.08
C LEU A 12 -6.92 9.91 12.28
N ASP A 13 -8.08 9.66 11.67
CA ASP A 13 -9.30 10.47 11.87
C ASP A 13 -9.69 10.57 13.36
N ARG A 14 -9.75 9.42 14.07
CA ARG A 14 -10.00 9.40 15.52
C ARG A 14 -8.92 10.09 16.36
N ARG A 15 -7.72 10.28 15.83
CA ARG A 15 -6.60 11.00 16.48
C ARG A 15 -6.57 12.48 16.11
N GLY A 16 -7.57 12.98 15.37
CA GLY A 16 -7.75 14.40 15.06
C GLY A 16 -7.03 14.86 13.79
N PHE A 17 -6.55 13.95 12.95
CA PHE A 17 -6.09 14.32 11.61
C PHE A 17 -7.29 14.58 10.70
N GLU A 18 -7.18 15.59 9.84
CA GLU A 18 -8.22 15.93 8.86
C GLU A 18 -8.22 14.92 7.71
N ILE A 19 -8.99 13.84 7.86
CA ILE A 19 -9.19 12.84 6.82
C ILE A 19 -10.51 13.11 6.09
N PRO A 20 -10.53 13.15 4.75
CA PRO A 20 -11.77 13.41 4.02
C PRO A 20 -12.84 12.32 4.22
N ASP A 21 -14.11 12.74 4.33
CA ASP A 21 -15.25 11.85 4.56
C ASP A 21 -15.39 10.78 3.48
N GLU A 22 -15.04 11.11 2.23
CA GLU A 22 -15.07 10.17 1.12
C GLU A 22 -14.08 9.02 1.25
N VAL A 23 -13.05 9.13 2.12
CA VAL A 23 -12.11 8.05 2.44
C VAL A 23 -12.64 7.23 3.61
N ILE A 24 -13.16 7.88 4.65
CA ILE A 24 -13.66 7.22 5.87
C ILE A 24 -14.89 6.34 5.57
N ASN A 25 -15.79 6.86 4.75
CA ASN A 25 -17.09 6.26 4.41
C ASN A 25 -17.13 5.65 2.99
N ARG A 26 -15.96 5.40 2.39
CA ARG A 26 -15.84 4.80 1.05
C ARG A 26 -16.48 3.41 0.95
N ASP A 27 -16.79 2.99 -0.27
CA ASP A 27 -17.08 1.59 -0.59
C ASP A 27 -15.80 0.75 -0.46
N ILE A 28 -15.71 -0.04 0.61
CA ILE A 28 -14.57 -0.90 0.93
C ILE A 28 -14.36 -2.06 -0.05
N THR A 29 -15.30 -2.34 -0.96
CA THR A 29 -15.13 -3.35 -2.01
C THR A 29 -14.27 -2.85 -3.17
N VAL A 30 -14.13 -1.53 -3.31
CA VAL A 30 -13.30 -0.88 -4.32
C VAL A 30 -11.86 -0.73 -3.76
N PRO A 31 -10.82 -1.03 -4.56
CA PRO A 31 -9.43 -0.80 -4.16
C PRO A 31 -9.18 0.66 -3.79
N HIS A 32 -8.53 0.87 -2.64
CA HIS A 32 -8.13 2.19 -2.16
C HIS A 32 -7.25 2.91 -3.20
N GLN A 33 -7.45 4.22 -3.35
CA GLN A 33 -6.67 5.11 -4.21
C GLN A 33 -6.08 6.22 -3.36
N SER A 34 -4.91 6.74 -3.76
CA SER A 34 -4.27 7.84 -3.06
C SER A 34 -5.21 9.04 -2.91
N ASN A 35 -5.30 9.59 -1.70
CA ASN A 35 -6.06 10.80 -1.43
C ASN A 35 -5.18 11.90 -0.82
N PRO A 36 -5.25 13.16 -1.31
CA PRO A 36 -4.43 14.26 -0.80
C PRO A 36 -4.58 14.56 0.69
N GLY A 37 -5.75 14.38 1.29
CA GLY A 37 -5.96 14.60 2.72
C GLY A 37 -5.26 13.55 3.58
N VAL A 38 -5.28 12.28 3.13
CA VAL A 38 -4.53 11.19 3.77
C VAL A 38 -3.01 11.41 3.61
N LEU A 39 -2.57 11.86 2.43
CA LEU A 39 -1.18 12.21 2.18
C LEU A 39 -0.67 13.31 3.12
N GLU A 40 -1.47 14.36 3.32
CA GLU A 40 -1.13 15.45 4.24
C GLU A 40 -1.02 14.97 5.70
N ALA A 41 -1.93 14.09 6.14
CA ALA A 41 -1.83 13.49 7.46
C ALA A 41 -0.50 12.75 7.65
N PHE A 42 -0.06 11.97 6.65
CA PHE A 42 1.24 11.33 6.70
C PHE A 42 2.39 12.34 6.67
N ARG A 43 2.32 13.39 5.85
CA ARG A 43 3.36 14.44 5.82
C ARG A 43 3.58 15.05 7.19
N ILE A 44 2.50 15.33 7.93
CA ILE A 44 2.56 15.83 9.32
C ILE A 44 3.26 14.81 10.24
N ILE A 45 2.84 13.53 10.19
CA ILE A 45 3.43 12.45 11.00
C ILE A 45 4.93 12.32 10.76
N TYR A 46 5.37 12.32 9.50
CA TYR A 46 6.78 12.18 9.13
C TYR A 46 7.62 13.43 9.44
N THR A 47 7.00 14.62 9.47
CA THR A 47 7.70 15.87 9.84
C THR A 47 7.85 16.00 11.37
N HIS A 48 6.94 15.41 12.15
CA HIS A 48 6.93 15.46 13.62
C HIS A 48 6.93 14.06 14.26
N PRO A 49 7.91 13.18 13.95
CA PRO A 49 7.87 11.77 14.33
C PRO A 49 7.95 11.55 15.85
N LYS A 50 8.53 12.49 16.60
CA LYS A 50 8.57 12.41 18.08
C LYS A 50 7.21 12.64 18.71
N GLU A 51 6.36 13.46 18.09
CA GLU A 51 5.01 13.78 18.57
C GLU A 51 4.02 12.68 18.19
N HIS A 52 4.30 11.97 17.08
CA HIS A 52 3.43 10.95 16.50
C HIS A 52 4.13 9.58 16.38
N TRP A 53 4.94 9.22 17.38
CA TRP A 53 5.82 8.05 17.31
C TRP A 53 5.10 6.75 16.97
N ASP A 54 3.96 6.48 17.61
CA ASP A 54 3.17 5.27 17.37
C ASP A 54 2.63 5.21 15.93
N LEU A 55 2.21 6.34 15.38
CA LEU A 55 1.71 6.44 14.00
C LEU A 55 2.84 6.35 12.98
N TYR A 56 3.99 7.00 13.25
CA TYR A 56 5.19 6.89 12.44
C TYR A 56 5.69 5.45 12.38
N GLU A 57 5.83 4.79 13.53
CA GLU A 57 6.26 3.40 13.62
C GLU A 57 5.28 2.48 12.87
N MET A 58 3.97 2.67 13.06
CA MET A 58 2.96 1.89 12.32
C MET A 58 3.05 2.11 10.80
N ALA A 59 3.26 3.35 10.34
CA ALA A 59 3.44 3.66 8.94
C ALA A 59 4.67 2.94 8.34
N GLU A 60 5.81 2.96 9.05
CA GLU A 60 7.00 2.21 8.62
C GLU A 60 6.75 0.69 8.62
N LYS A 61 5.99 0.15 9.57
CA LYS A 61 5.65 -1.28 9.57
C LYS A 61 4.77 -1.68 8.39
N LEU A 62 3.88 -0.81 7.93
CA LEU A 62 3.10 -1.07 6.71
C LEU A 62 4.00 -1.04 5.46
N VAL A 63 4.96 -0.11 5.40
CA VAL A 63 5.96 -0.07 4.33
C VAL A 63 6.82 -1.33 4.32
N ASP A 64 7.29 -1.79 5.48
CA ASP A 64 8.02 -3.06 5.64
C ASP A 64 7.20 -4.23 5.06
N ILE A 65 5.90 -4.32 5.38
CA ILE A 65 5.01 -5.38 4.88
C ILE A 65 4.89 -5.32 3.36
N GLU A 66 4.68 -4.14 2.79
CA GLU A 66 4.54 -3.99 1.34
C GLU A 66 5.84 -4.33 0.60
N GLU A 67 6.99 -3.90 1.12
CA GLU A 67 8.29 -4.24 0.56
C GLU A 67 8.51 -5.76 0.56
N GLN A 68 8.23 -6.45 1.68
CA GLN A 68 8.33 -7.91 1.74
C GLN A 68 7.36 -8.59 0.77
N PHE A 69 6.18 -8.04 0.57
CA PHE A 69 5.22 -8.56 -0.41
C PHE A 69 5.72 -8.38 -1.85
N ALA A 70 6.34 -7.23 -2.16
CA ALA A 70 6.96 -6.98 -3.46
C ALA A 70 8.12 -7.95 -3.73
N HIS A 71 8.97 -8.20 -2.72
CA HIS A 71 10.02 -9.23 -2.79
C HIS A 71 9.45 -10.62 -3.06
N TRP A 72 8.36 -10.98 -2.38
CA TRP A 72 7.67 -12.24 -2.63
C TRP A 72 7.12 -12.32 -4.07
N ARG A 73 6.45 -11.27 -4.58
CA ARG A 73 5.93 -11.22 -5.95
C ARG A 73 7.05 -11.40 -6.98
N PHE A 74 8.17 -10.73 -6.77
CA PHE A 74 9.34 -10.85 -7.64
C PHE A 74 9.93 -12.27 -7.63
N ARG A 75 10.18 -12.82 -6.44
CA ARG A 75 10.70 -14.20 -6.31
C ARG A 75 9.75 -15.22 -6.93
N HIS A 76 8.45 -15.07 -6.70
CA HIS A 76 7.43 -15.91 -7.31
C HIS A 76 7.48 -15.84 -8.84
N MET A 77 7.52 -14.64 -9.41
CA MET A 77 7.67 -14.44 -10.86
C MET A 77 8.93 -15.13 -11.40
N LYS A 78 10.08 -14.99 -10.72
CA LYS A 78 11.34 -15.62 -11.15
C LYS A 78 11.29 -17.15 -11.09
N VAL A 79 10.58 -17.74 -10.12
CA VAL A 79 10.33 -19.18 -10.06
C VAL A 79 9.49 -19.63 -11.25
N VAL A 80 8.43 -18.90 -11.59
CA VAL A 80 7.59 -19.21 -12.76
C VAL A 80 8.41 -19.12 -14.05
N GLU A 81 9.17 -18.03 -14.24
CA GLU A 81 9.99 -17.80 -15.43
C GLU A 81 11.02 -18.91 -15.64
N ARG A 82 11.72 -19.37 -14.59
CA ARG A 82 12.73 -20.42 -14.73
C ARG A 82 12.16 -21.82 -14.98
N VAL A 83 10.89 -22.07 -14.64
CA VAL A 83 10.25 -23.39 -14.79
C VAL A 83 9.50 -23.51 -16.11
N ILE A 84 8.72 -22.50 -16.49
CA ILE A 84 7.85 -22.54 -17.69
C ILE A 84 8.17 -21.47 -18.73
N GLY A 85 9.16 -20.62 -18.49
CA GLY A 85 9.45 -19.47 -19.36
C GLY A 85 8.27 -18.51 -19.43
N TYR A 86 7.90 -18.12 -20.66
CA TYR A 86 6.83 -17.17 -20.94
C TYR A 86 5.54 -17.85 -21.45
N LYS A 87 5.36 -19.15 -21.17
CA LYS A 87 4.12 -19.86 -21.53
C LYS A 87 2.92 -19.28 -20.78
N THR A 88 1.74 -19.39 -21.41
CA THR A 88 0.45 -19.10 -20.79
C THR A 88 0.29 -19.92 -19.52
N GLY A 89 -0.18 -19.27 -18.45
CA GLY A 89 -0.47 -19.93 -17.19
C GLY A 89 -1.67 -20.86 -17.34
N THR A 90 -1.72 -21.92 -16.53
CA THR A 90 -2.85 -22.87 -16.52
C THR A 90 -4.19 -22.22 -16.17
N GLY A 91 -4.17 -21.08 -15.48
CA GLY A 91 -5.35 -20.24 -15.22
C GLY A 91 -5.73 -19.28 -16.36
N GLY A 92 -5.12 -19.40 -17.54
CA GLY A 92 -5.43 -18.56 -18.71
C GLY A 92 -4.73 -17.19 -18.75
N SER A 93 -3.90 -16.86 -17.76
CA SER A 93 -3.11 -15.62 -17.75
C SER A 93 -1.92 -15.70 -18.71
N SER A 94 -1.34 -14.54 -19.05
CA SER A 94 -0.09 -14.46 -19.82
C SER A 94 1.17 -14.89 -19.05
N GLY A 95 1.01 -15.62 -17.93
CA GLY A 95 2.11 -16.14 -17.12
C GLY A 95 2.96 -15.01 -16.53
N VAL A 96 4.27 -15.04 -16.84
CA VAL A 96 5.25 -14.04 -16.38
C VAL A 96 4.82 -12.61 -16.73
N GLY A 97 4.17 -12.39 -17.89
CA GLY A 97 3.70 -11.06 -18.29
C GLY A 97 2.66 -10.47 -17.34
N PHE A 98 1.71 -11.29 -16.87
CA PHE A 98 0.74 -10.89 -15.87
C PHE A 98 1.42 -10.63 -14.51
N LEU A 99 2.30 -11.53 -14.07
CA LEU A 99 3.00 -11.41 -12.79
C LEU A 99 3.88 -10.16 -12.72
N ARG A 100 4.52 -9.77 -13.83
CA ARG A 100 5.32 -8.56 -13.90
C ARG A 100 4.50 -7.30 -13.60
N LYS A 101 3.28 -7.20 -14.14
CA LYS A 101 2.36 -6.07 -13.86
C LYS A 101 1.97 -5.97 -12.39
N MET A 102 1.92 -7.11 -11.69
CA MET A 102 1.56 -7.13 -10.27
C MET A 102 2.68 -6.60 -9.36
N ILE A 103 3.92 -6.53 -9.83
CA ILE A 103 5.05 -6.03 -9.03
C ILE A 103 4.86 -4.55 -8.71
N ASP A 104 4.35 -3.77 -9.66
CA ASP A 104 4.20 -2.31 -9.52
C ASP A 104 2.98 -1.89 -8.66
N HIS A 105 2.15 -2.86 -8.23
CA HIS A 105 0.95 -2.56 -7.46
C HIS A 105 1.27 -2.23 -5.99
N ARG A 106 0.86 -1.03 -5.56
CA ARG A 106 1.00 -0.53 -4.18
C ARG A 106 -0.29 -0.73 -3.38
N PHE A 107 -0.17 -1.22 -2.15
CA PHE A 107 -1.28 -1.34 -1.21
C PHE A 107 -1.50 -0.05 -0.43
N PHE A 108 -0.41 0.65 -0.09
CA PHE A 108 -0.42 1.86 0.75
C PHE A 108 0.15 3.06 -0.05
N PRO A 109 -0.58 3.59 -1.04
CA PRO A 109 -0.02 4.52 -2.02
C PRO A 109 0.49 5.83 -1.40
N GLU A 110 -0.23 6.40 -0.42
CA GLU A 110 0.17 7.65 0.23
C GLU A 110 1.46 7.50 1.02
N LEU A 111 1.72 6.33 1.61
CA LEU A 111 2.98 6.08 2.29
C LEU A 111 4.15 6.16 1.30
N TRP A 112 4.04 5.64 0.09
CA TRP A 112 5.12 5.81 -0.89
C TRP A 112 5.20 7.23 -1.45
N GLU A 113 4.05 7.86 -1.68
CA GLU A 113 3.95 9.20 -2.23
C GLU A 113 4.55 10.24 -1.28
N VAL A 114 4.31 10.15 0.03
CA VAL A 114 4.78 11.16 1.00
C VAL A 114 6.30 11.36 0.95
N ARG A 115 7.08 10.34 0.57
CA ARG A 115 8.56 10.43 0.45
C ARG A 115 9.01 11.51 -0.54
N THR A 116 8.19 11.88 -1.52
CA THR A 116 8.48 12.97 -2.47
C THR A 116 7.96 14.34 -2.02
N HIS A 117 7.34 14.41 -0.83
CA HIS A 117 6.72 15.61 -0.25
C HIS A 117 7.25 15.94 1.16
N LEU A 118 8.33 15.28 1.60
CA LEU A 118 9.04 15.58 2.85
C LEU A 118 10.07 16.70 2.68
#